data_AF-A0A7C4YVD2-F1
#
_entry.id   AF-A0A7C4YVD2-F1
#
_cell.length_a   1.000
_cell.length_b   1.000
_cell.length_c   1.000
_cell.angle_alpha   90.00
_cell.angle_beta   90.00
_cell.angle_gamma   90.00
#
_symmetry.space_group_name_H-M   'P 1'
#
loop_
_entity.id
_entity.type
_entity.pdbx_description
1 polymer ?
#
loop_
_entity_poly.entity_id
_entity_poly.type
_entity_poly.pdbx_seq_one_letter_code
_entity_poly.pdbx_strand_id
1 'polypeptide(L)'
;MIWARQLLVAALASLILTLSASSLYAQRQISGQGTEGFRALLASYRLKPLKDLNELNESPERTLLIAFRGVEATPRYPLDRMNPNFVPDFVARGGAVLYASDQPHQRGWITEFGLTISGQKLYCRVGSDQCYQGQSFCPFVEPGYGADIQLYRPRSIKPNQRERTLDHVATNRPSYLQKGNDSAPPEIGRYQTPIRREDGRSFYDARYDFARGKRFDRGGQILILADHSVFINEMLLPEDGDNDNLAFAANCIDWLILQPDLSKRDRVLFIDQTGTIETDFNLALTELPPPPVNPSQIPEFLWANRDLLWEHRDKLADLEDSGFFRDIEQSNFFNELLLSWQEHWVWIRFTLAIITLAILAMAVRRFFSARFRHAKNASRLAVALDRYRPRVGLLEQRLRSAMSRGQAFEAAREKARQFFTDFEIAPAEHGQTLPEFTIEAGWWQRRSLSHDLREAWRIAYADEPTPVSVKQWPKFLSRLQNLREAIRKGIIRFA
;
A
#
# COMPACT_ATOMS: atom_id res chain seq x y z
N MET A 1 -68.26 5.62 4.84
CA MET A 1 -67.68 4.26 4.86
C MET A 1 -66.54 4.04 3.85
N ILE A 2 -66.60 4.60 2.63
CA ILE A 2 -65.56 4.42 1.59
C ILE A 2 -64.21 5.08 1.96
N TRP A 3 -64.24 6.29 2.54
CA TRP A 3 -63.04 7.03 2.94
C TRP A 3 -62.20 6.34 4.04
N ALA A 4 -62.85 5.65 4.98
CA ALA A 4 -62.15 4.92 6.04
C ALA A 4 -61.38 3.71 5.50
N ARG A 5 -61.88 3.05 4.44
CA ARG A 5 -61.18 1.95 3.78
C ARG A 5 -59.95 2.42 3.00
N GLN A 6 -60.02 3.58 2.34
CA GLN A 6 -58.89 4.13 1.59
C GLN A 6 -57.75 4.59 2.50
N LEU A 7 -58.06 5.20 3.65
CA LEU A 7 -57.06 5.57 4.66
C LEU A 7 -56.38 4.34 5.29
N LEU A 8 -57.14 3.27 5.55
CA LEU A 8 -56.59 2.05 6.11
C LEU A 8 -55.67 1.31 5.13
N VAL A 9 -56.00 1.30 3.83
CA VAL A 9 -55.15 0.72 2.78
C VAL A 9 -53.88 1.55 2.57
N ALA A 10 -53.97 2.88 2.61
CA ALA A 10 -52.79 3.74 2.51
C ALA A 10 -51.86 3.60 3.72
N ALA A 11 -52.41 3.47 4.94
CA ALA A 11 -51.66 3.22 6.15
C ALA A 11 -51.00 1.83 6.16
N LEU A 12 -51.69 0.78 5.68
CA LEU A 12 -51.11 -0.56 5.53
C LEU A 12 -50.02 -0.59 4.46
N ALA A 13 -50.20 0.10 3.34
CA ALA A 13 -49.18 0.18 2.28
C ALA A 13 -47.92 0.91 2.76
N SER A 14 -48.06 1.96 3.58
CA SER A 14 -46.92 2.65 4.19
C SER A 14 -46.27 1.86 5.33
N LEU A 15 -47.04 1.03 6.06
CA LEU A 15 -46.47 0.09 7.04
C LEU A 15 -45.69 -1.05 6.35
N ILE A 16 -46.17 -1.57 5.21
CA ILE A 16 -45.48 -2.61 4.43
C ILE A 16 -44.20 -2.05 3.77
N LEU A 17 -44.24 -0.81 3.29
CA LEU A 17 -43.06 -0.13 2.74
C LEU A 17 -42.00 0.23 3.79
N THR A 18 -42.40 0.46 5.05
CA THR A 18 -41.46 0.72 6.16
C THR A 18 -40.91 -0.57 6.78
N LEU A 19 -41.68 -1.67 6.78
CA LEU A 19 -41.24 -2.98 7.29
C LEU A 19 -40.31 -3.76 6.34
N SER A 20 -40.24 -3.37 5.06
CA SER A 20 -39.46 -4.11 4.04
C SER A 20 -38.01 -3.62 3.86
N ALA A 21 -37.60 -2.54 4.53
CA ALA A 21 -36.22 -2.02 4.41
C ALA A 21 -35.29 -2.46 5.56
N SER A 22 -35.84 -2.98 6.67
CA SER A 22 -35.04 -3.44 7.81
C SER A 22 -34.72 -4.94 7.77
N SER A 23 -35.18 -5.64 6.72
CA SER A 23 -34.80 -7.02 6.50
C SER A 23 -33.31 -7.11 6.12
N LEU A 24 -32.53 -7.61 7.07
CA LEU A 24 -31.47 -8.59 6.81
C LEU A 24 -30.19 -8.08 6.12
N TYR A 25 -29.67 -6.92 6.52
CA TYR A 25 -28.22 -6.86 6.74
C TYR A 25 -27.96 -7.27 8.17
N ALA A 26 -28.22 -8.55 8.48
CA ALA A 26 -27.60 -9.15 9.64
C ALA A 26 -26.10 -9.05 9.35
N GLN A 27 -25.41 -8.11 10.01
CA GLN A 27 -23.97 -7.98 9.88
C GLN A 27 -23.38 -9.35 10.11
N ARG A 28 -22.83 -9.94 9.06
CA ARG A 28 -22.07 -11.16 9.21
C ARG A 28 -20.87 -10.75 10.03
N GLN A 29 -20.82 -11.20 11.28
CA GLN A 29 -19.70 -10.90 12.14
C GLN A 29 -18.47 -11.51 11.48
N ILE A 30 -17.52 -10.66 11.09
CA ILE A 30 -16.24 -11.12 10.53
C ILE A 30 -15.56 -11.94 11.62
N SER A 31 -15.37 -13.24 11.37
CA SER A 31 -14.72 -14.12 12.33
C SER A 31 -13.24 -13.77 12.40
N GLY A 32 -12.65 -13.71 13.61
CA GLY A 32 -11.20 -13.54 13.76
C GLY A 32 -10.40 -14.65 13.06
N GLN A 33 -10.97 -15.86 12.99
CA GLN A 33 -10.37 -17.01 12.32
C GLN A 33 -10.66 -17.08 10.81
N GLY A 34 -11.51 -16.18 10.31
CA GLY A 34 -11.84 -16.09 8.89
C GLY A 34 -10.70 -15.50 8.05
N THR A 35 -10.87 -15.51 6.73
CA THR A 35 -9.88 -15.01 5.74
C THR A 35 -10.41 -13.83 4.92
N GLU A 36 -11.45 -13.17 5.40
CA GLU A 36 -12.09 -11.99 4.79
C GLU A 36 -11.06 -10.89 4.47
N GLY A 37 -10.18 -10.56 5.43
CA GLY A 37 -9.14 -9.55 5.25
C GLY A 37 -8.13 -9.93 4.16
N PHE A 38 -7.74 -11.21 4.07
CA PHE A 38 -6.90 -11.69 2.98
C PHE A 38 -7.62 -11.62 1.62
N ARG A 39 -8.92 -11.94 1.57
CA ARG A 39 -9.73 -11.78 0.35
C ARG A 39 -9.86 -10.32 -0.07
N ALA A 40 -10.06 -9.40 0.88
CA ALA A 40 -10.05 -7.95 0.60
C ALA A 40 -8.72 -7.52 -0.02
N LEU A 41 -7.60 -8.06 0.49
CA LEU A 41 -6.28 -7.84 -0.08
C LEU A 41 -6.22 -8.35 -1.52
N LEU A 42 -6.71 -9.56 -1.84
CA LEU A 42 -6.79 -10.05 -3.22
C LEU A 42 -7.66 -9.15 -4.13
N ALA A 43 -8.75 -8.58 -3.61
CA ALA A 43 -9.59 -7.64 -4.33
C ALA A 43 -8.84 -6.34 -4.69
N SER A 44 -7.98 -5.81 -3.81
CA SER A 44 -7.20 -4.59 -4.10
C SER A 44 -6.20 -4.78 -5.25
N TYR A 45 -5.75 -6.03 -5.47
CA TYR A 45 -4.97 -6.42 -6.65
C TYR A 45 -5.76 -6.57 -7.94
N ARG A 46 -7.10 -6.49 -7.87
CA ARG A 46 -8.01 -6.68 -9.01
C ARG A 46 -7.86 -8.05 -9.67
N LEU A 47 -7.56 -9.08 -8.88
CA LEU A 47 -7.51 -10.46 -9.37
C LEU A 47 -8.93 -10.96 -9.64
N LYS A 48 -9.13 -11.59 -10.80
CA LYS A 48 -10.41 -12.20 -11.16
C LYS A 48 -10.57 -13.55 -10.44
N PRO A 49 -11.57 -13.72 -9.57
CA PRO A 49 -11.83 -15.00 -8.91
C PRO A 49 -12.27 -16.06 -9.93
N LEU A 50 -11.77 -17.28 -9.75
CA LEU A 50 -12.18 -18.48 -10.48
C LEU A 50 -13.21 -19.27 -9.68
N LYS A 51 -14.12 -19.95 -10.35
CA LYS A 51 -15.26 -20.63 -9.70
C LYS A 51 -14.99 -22.09 -9.40
N ASP A 52 -14.10 -22.71 -10.18
CA ASP A 52 -13.78 -24.12 -10.03
C ASP A 52 -12.32 -24.45 -10.37
N LEU A 53 -11.90 -25.65 -9.97
CA LEU A 53 -10.55 -26.15 -10.18
C LEU A 53 -10.20 -26.40 -11.66
N ASN A 54 -11.19 -26.63 -12.53
CA ASN A 54 -10.93 -26.89 -13.94
C ASN A 54 -10.49 -25.61 -14.67
N GLU A 55 -10.95 -24.44 -14.23
CA GLU A 55 -10.51 -23.14 -14.77
C GLU A 55 -8.99 -22.93 -14.66
N LEU A 56 -8.31 -23.59 -13.71
CA LEU A 56 -6.84 -23.55 -13.57
C LEU A 56 -6.11 -24.07 -14.82
N ASN A 57 -6.76 -24.91 -15.64
CA ASN A 57 -6.16 -25.48 -16.85
C ASN A 57 -6.22 -24.54 -18.07
N GLU A 58 -7.03 -23.48 -18.04
CA GLU A 58 -7.26 -22.63 -19.21
C GLU A 58 -6.06 -21.71 -19.53
N SER A 59 -5.44 -21.13 -18.49
CA SER A 59 -4.31 -20.20 -18.65
C SER A 59 -3.42 -20.22 -17.40
N PRO A 60 -2.68 -21.32 -17.14
CA PRO A 60 -1.87 -21.48 -15.93
C PRO A 60 -0.91 -20.31 -15.68
N GLU A 61 -0.25 -19.82 -16.72
CA GLU A 61 0.71 -18.71 -16.68
C GLU A 61 0.13 -17.39 -16.15
N ARG A 62 -1.19 -17.19 -16.28
CA ARG A 62 -1.90 -16.00 -15.78
C ARG A 62 -2.60 -16.23 -14.44
N THR A 63 -2.52 -17.44 -13.91
CA THR A 63 -3.38 -17.90 -12.84
C THR A 63 -2.60 -18.20 -11.57
N LEU A 64 -3.17 -17.76 -10.47
CA LEU A 64 -2.70 -18.03 -9.11
C LEU A 64 -3.66 -19.02 -8.43
N LEU A 65 -3.12 -20.07 -7.82
CA LEU A 65 -3.83 -20.93 -6.90
C LEU A 65 -3.42 -20.56 -5.47
N ILE A 66 -4.37 -20.14 -4.65
CA ILE A 66 -4.16 -19.92 -3.22
C ILE A 66 -5.05 -20.90 -2.45
N ALA A 67 -4.46 -21.66 -1.53
CA ALA A 67 -5.19 -22.65 -0.74
C ALA A 67 -4.70 -22.67 0.70
N PHE A 68 -5.62 -22.45 1.64
CA PHE A 68 -5.36 -22.52 3.07
C PHE A 68 -6.02 -23.77 3.64
N ARG A 69 -5.31 -24.57 4.43
CA ARG A 69 -5.89 -25.75 5.06
C ARG A 69 -5.76 -25.65 6.57
N GLY A 70 -6.90 -25.50 7.25
CA GLY A 70 -6.97 -25.47 8.70
C GLY A 70 -7.52 -26.76 9.31
N VAL A 71 -7.70 -26.74 10.64
CA VAL A 71 -8.30 -27.84 11.41
C VAL A 71 -9.75 -28.11 10.98
N GLU A 72 -10.47 -27.06 10.59
CA GLU A 72 -11.86 -27.14 10.12
C GLU A 72 -12.00 -27.65 8.68
N ALA A 73 -10.87 -27.88 7.99
CA ALA A 73 -10.88 -28.44 6.66
C ALA A 73 -11.71 -29.73 6.65
N THR A 74 -12.69 -29.79 5.75
CA THR A 74 -13.48 -31.01 5.59
C THR A 74 -12.52 -32.19 5.34
N PRO A 75 -12.90 -33.44 5.72
CA PRO A 75 -12.06 -34.63 5.48
C PRO A 75 -11.70 -34.87 4.01
N ARG A 76 -12.23 -34.04 3.11
CA ARG A 76 -12.15 -34.18 1.68
C ARG A 76 -11.83 -32.83 1.02
N TYR A 77 -10.80 -32.16 1.52
CA TYR A 77 -10.26 -30.91 0.98
C TYR A 77 -10.03 -31.03 -0.54
N PRO A 78 -10.42 -30.04 -1.38
CA PRO A 78 -10.46 -30.22 -2.83
C PRO A 78 -9.12 -30.64 -3.46
N LEU A 79 -8.00 -30.07 -2.99
CA LEU A 79 -6.66 -30.42 -3.49
C LEU A 79 -6.26 -31.87 -3.20
N ASP A 80 -6.77 -32.46 -2.12
CA ASP A 80 -6.41 -33.83 -1.71
C ASP A 80 -7.08 -34.89 -2.60
N ARG A 81 -8.15 -34.54 -3.33
CA ARG A 81 -8.86 -35.46 -4.23
C ARG A 81 -8.34 -35.44 -5.66
N MET A 82 -7.55 -34.43 -6.00
CA MET A 82 -7.02 -34.31 -7.35
C MET A 82 -5.91 -35.33 -7.59
N ASN A 83 -5.60 -35.54 -8.87
CA ASN A 83 -4.40 -36.26 -9.24
C ASN A 83 -3.19 -35.61 -8.52
N PRO A 84 -2.33 -36.38 -7.83
CA PRO A 84 -1.14 -35.84 -7.17
C PRO A 84 -0.24 -35.00 -8.09
N ASN A 85 -0.27 -35.27 -9.40
CA ASN A 85 0.49 -34.52 -10.39
C ASN A 85 -0.19 -33.20 -10.82
N PHE A 86 -1.45 -32.94 -10.43
CA PHE A 86 -2.19 -31.76 -10.88
C PHE A 86 -1.48 -30.45 -10.53
N VAL A 87 -1.05 -30.27 -9.28
CA VAL A 87 -0.36 -29.04 -8.85
C VAL A 87 1.04 -28.95 -9.47
N PRO A 88 1.88 -30.02 -9.47
CA PRO A 88 3.12 -30.05 -10.24
C PRO A 88 2.95 -29.66 -11.72
N ASP A 89 1.95 -30.23 -12.41
CA ASP A 89 1.67 -29.96 -13.82
C ASP A 89 1.18 -28.52 -14.05
N PHE A 90 0.38 -27.98 -13.12
CA PHE A 90 -0.04 -26.58 -13.13
C PHE A 90 1.16 -25.63 -13.00
N VAL A 91 2.05 -25.87 -12.03
CA VAL A 91 3.26 -25.07 -11.84
C VAL A 91 4.22 -25.22 -13.03
N ALA A 92 4.40 -26.43 -13.56
CA ALA A 92 5.25 -26.70 -14.73
C ALA A 92 4.78 -25.97 -16.00
N ARG A 93 3.49 -25.62 -16.08
CA ARG A 93 2.90 -24.82 -17.16
C ARG A 93 2.90 -23.31 -16.90
N GLY A 94 3.52 -22.84 -15.82
CA GLY A 94 3.62 -21.41 -15.51
C GLY A 94 2.71 -20.93 -14.38
N GLY A 95 1.91 -21.83 -13.78
CA GLY A 95 1.05 -21.53 -12.64
C GLY A 95 1.82 -21.08 -11.40
N ALA A 96 1.22 -20.20 -10.61
CA ALA A 96 1.72 -19.81 -9.30
C ALA A 96 0.87 -20.43 -8.20
N VAL A 97 1.49 -20.93 -7.13
CA VAL A 97 0.80 -21.57 -6.01
C VAL A 97 1.24 -20.97 -4.68
N LEU A 98 0.27 -20.54 -3.87
CA LEU A 98 0.42 -20.30 -2.44
C LEU A 98 -0.35 -21.37 -1.67
N TYR A 99 0.35 -22.18 -0.89
CA TYR A 99 -0.27 -23.16 -0.02
C TYR A 99 0.17 -22.94 1.42
N ALA A 100 -0.79 -22.82 2.33
CA ALA A 100 -0.49 -22.67 3.74
C ALA A 100 -1.33 -23.66 4.55
N SER A 101 -0.69 -24.41 5.44
CA SER A 101 -1.37 -25.43 6.25
C SER A 101 -0.59 -25.72 7.51
N ASP A 102 -1.32 -25.80 8.62
CA ASP A 102 -0.81 -26.25 9.92
C ASP A 102 -1.15 -27.72 10.20
N GLN A 103 -1.84 -28.37 9.24
CA GLN A 103 -2.25 -29.77 9.28
C GLN A 103 -1.18 -30.70 8.69
N PRO A 104 -1.09 -31.96 9.17
CA PRO A 104 -0.13 -32.92 8.63
C PRO A 104 -0.40 -33.23 7.16
N HIS A 105 0.64 -33.18 6.34
CA HIS A 105 0.58 -33.50 4.91
C HIS A 105 1.80 -34.34 4.53
N GLN A 106 1.66 -35.67 4.67
CA GLN A 106 2.75 -36.65 4.49
C GLN A 106 2.77 -37.32 3.10
N ARG A 107 1.70 -37.16 2.32
CA ARG A 107 1.51 -37.75 0.99
C ARG A 107 0.74 -36.78 0.11
N GLY A 108 0.91 -36.85 -1.20
CA GLY A 108 0.12 -36.09 -2.16
C GLY A 108 0.99 -35.19 -3.02
N TRP A 109 0.41 -34.12 -3.55
CA TRP A 109 1.10 -33.25 -4.50
C TRP A 109 2.27 -32.47 -3.87
N ILE A 110 2.25 -32.23 -2.54
CA ILE A 110 3.33 -31.51 -1.86
C ILE A 110 4.65 -32.31 -1.83
N THR A 111 4.57 -33.64 -1.78
CA THR A 111 5.75 -34.52 -1.74
C THR A 111 6.49 -34.54 -3.07
N GLU A 112 5.81 -34.23 -4.18
CA GLU A 112 6.43 -34.03 -5.50
C GLU A 112 7.38 -32.83 -5.51
N PHE A 113 7.15 -31.85 -4.63
CA PHE A 113 8.07 -30.74 -4.39
C PHE A 113 9.09 -31.03 -3.29
N GLY A 114 9.23 -32.29 -2.84
CA GLY A 114 10.21 -32.65 -1.82
C GLY A 114 9.89 -32.13 -0.42
N LEU A 115 8.64 -31.77 -0.15
CA LEU A 115 8.19 -31.19 1.10
C LEU A 115 7.09 -32.02 1.76
N THR A 116 7.06 -31.95 3.09
CA THR A 116 5.94 -32.44 3.91
C THR A 116 5.64 -31.43 5.01
N ILE A 117 4.42 -31.45 5.55
CA ILE A 117 4.03 -30.64 6.71
C ILE A 117 3.87 -31.58 7.90
N SER A 118 4.56 -31.28 9.00
CA SER A 118 4.60 -32.19 10.16
C SER A 118 3.23 -32.37 10.84
N GLY A 119 2.47 -31.27 10.96
CA GLY A 119 1.24 -31.18 11.75
C GLY A 119 1.49 -31.00 13.26
N GLN A 120 2.72 -31.21 13.73
CA GLN A 120 3.08 -31.04 15.13
C GLN A 120 3.22 -29.58 15.48
N LYS A 121 2.64 -29.19 16.62
CA LYS A 121 2.57 -27.79 17.03
C LYS A 121 3.90 -27.30 17.61
N LEU A 122 4.22 -26.05 17.31
CA LEU A 122 5.39 -25.36 17.83
C LEU A 122 5.00 -24.28 18.85
N TYR A 123 5.87 -24.11 19.85
CA TYR A 123 5.69 -23.18 20.95
C TYR A 123 6.99 -22.43 21.25
N CYS A 124 6.93 -21.11 21.34
CA CYS A 124 8.02 -20.29 21.90
C CYS A 124 7.95 -20.29 23.43
N ARG A 125 8.98 -19.74 24.09
CA ARG A 125 9.01 -19.62 25.55
C ARG A 125 8.02 -18.54 26.01
N VAL A 126 7.09 -18.88 26.91
CA VAL A 126 6.12 -17.93 27.50
C VAL A 126 6.82 -16.64 27.95
N GLY A 127 6.28 -15.49 27.55
CA GLY A 127 6.81 -14.17 27.91
C GLY A 127 8.13 -13.78 27.24
N SER A 128 8.64 -14.57 26.29
CA SER A 128 9.75 -14.13 25.45
C SER A 128 9.30 -13.11 24.41
N ASP A 129 10.23 -12.27 23.97
CA ASP A 129 10.10 -11.35 22.84
C ASP A 129 9.89 -12.07 21.50
N GLN A 130 10.12 -13.38 21.46
CA GLN A 130 9.89 -14.26 20.31
C GLN A 130 8.44 -14.72 20.18
N CYS A 131 7.61 -14.40 21.17
CA CYS A 131 6.19 -14.72 21.19
C CYS A 131 5.37 -13.47 20.94
N TYR A 132 4.49 -13.53 19.95
CA TYR A 132 3.50 -12.50 19.74
C TYR A 132 2.61 -12.37 20.98
N GLN A 133 2.54 -11.15 21.52
CA GLN A 133 1.85 -10.82 22.78
C GLN A 133 2.28 -11.70 23.98
N GLY A 134 3.50 -12.24 23.97
CA GLY A 134 3.99 -13.15 25.01
C GLY A 134 3.28 -14.51 25.04
N GLN A 135 2.41 -14.81 24.09
CA GLN A 135 1.66 -16.07 24.00
C GLN A 135 2.56 -17.18 23.42
N SER A 136 2.81 -18.23 24.21
CA SER A 136 3.74 -19.29 23.81
C SER A 136 3.35 -20.04 22.53
N PHE A 137 2.07 -20.02 22.15
CA PHE A 137 1.59 -20.67 20.94
C PHE A 137 1.63 -19.77 19.70
N CYS A 138 2.16 -18.54 19.82
CA CYS A 138 2.26 -17.58 18.72
C CYS A 138 3.71 -17.17 18.45
N PRO A 139 4.59 -18.09 18.02
CA PRO A 139 5.99 -17.75 17.74
C PRO A 139 6.09 -16.83 16.52
N PHE A 140 7.07 -15.92 16.55
CA PHE A 140 7.45 -15.12 15.39
C PHE A 140 8.28 -15.92 14.40
N VAL A 141 8.17 -15.49 13.14
CA VAL A 141 8.94 -15.99 12.01
C VAL A 141 9.92 -14.90 11.55
N GLU A 142 11.12 -15.34 11.19
CA GLU A 142 12.16 -14.50 10.62
C GLU A 142 12.57 -14.98 9.21
N PRO A 143 13.25 -14.15 8.42
CA PRO A 143 13.78 -14.56 7.12
C PRO A 143 14.73 -15.76 7.24
N GLY A 144 14.63 -16.65 6.27
CA GLY A 144 15.57 -17.76 6.09
C GLY A 144 16.93 -17.30 5.59
N TYR A 145 17.95 -18.12 5.81
CA TYR A 145 19.30 -17.78 5.35
C TYR A 145 19.40 -17.85 3.83
N GLY A 146 19.89 -16.76 3.21
CA GLY A 146 20.07 -16.71 1.76
C GLY A 146 18.75 -16.67 0.99
N ALA A 147 17.65 -16.29 1.64
CA ALA A 147 16.38 -16.05 0.96
C ALA A 147 16.54 -14.85 0.00
N ASP A 148 16.75 -15.14 -1.28
CA ASP A 148 16.72 -14.13 -2.36
C ASP A 148 15.31 -13.54 -2.55
N ILE A 149 14.30 -14.23 -2.02
CA ILE A 149 12.91 -13.84 -2.12
C ILE A 149 12.59 -12.78 -1.06
N GLN A 150 12.18 -11.60 -1.53
CA GLN A 150 11.91 -10.42 -0.71
C GLN A 150 10.55 -10.47 0.03
N LEU A 151 10.17 -11.62 0.62
CA LEU A 151 8.90 -11.70 1.38
C LEU A 151 8.93 -10.88 2.68
N TYR A 152 10.12 -10.69 3.25
CA TYR A 152 10.32 -10.00 4.51
C TYR A 152 10.88 -8.58 4.34
N ARG A 153 10.66 -7.95 3.18
CA ARG A 153 11.08 -6.57 2.94
C ARG A 153 9.87 -5.62 2.90
N PRO A 154 9.95 -4.43 3.50
CA PRO A 154 8.86 -3.48 3.49
C PRO A 154 8.71 -2.88 2.08
N ARG A 155 7.47 -2.75 1.60
CA ARG A 155 7.15 -2.24 0.25
C ARG A 155 7.66 -0.84 -0.06
N SER A 156 7.70 0.02 0.96
CA SER A 156 8.00 1.43 0.79
C SER A 156 9.11 1.83 1.75
N ILE A 157 10.34 1.64 1.31
CA ILE A 157 11.48 2.23 2.00
C ILE A 157 11.51 3.71 1.59
N LYS A 158 11.10 4.60 2.48
CA LYS A 158 11.42 6.02 2.29
C LYS A 158 12.96 6.11 2.19
N PRO A 159 13.53 6.95 1.29
CA PRO A 159 14.98 6.97 1.04
C PRO A 159 15.89 7.16 2.27
N ASN A 160 15.33 7.60 3.40
CA ASN A 160 16.05 7.86 4.65
C ASN A 160 15.64 6.92 5.80
N GLN A 161 14.77 5.94 5.57
CA GLN A 161 14.48 4.91 6.56
C GLN A 161 15.42 3.74 6.32
N ARG A 162 16.09 3.27 7.39
CA ARG A 162 16.81 1.99 7.34
C ARG A 162 15.83 0.91 6.89
N GLU A 163 16.27 0.03 5.99
CA GLU A 163 15.49 -1.13 5.58
C GLU A 163 15.14 -1.94 6.84
N ARG A 164 13.90 -1.77 7.32
CA ARG A 164 13.39 -2.57 8.43
C ARG A 164 12.86 -3.86 7.83
N THR A 165 13.58 -4.96 8.03
CA THR A 165 13.08 -6.30 7.72
C THR A 165 11.76 -6.54 8.47
N LEU A 166 10.82 -7.25 7.86
CA LEU A 166 9.62 -7.75 8.54
C LEU A 166 10.06 -8.87 9.48
N ASP A 167 10.39 -8.54 10.71
CA ASP A 167 10.94 -9.43 11.73
C ASP A 167 9.90 -9.86 12.77
N HIS A 168 8.66 -9.36 12.66
CA HIS A 168 7.55 -9.66 13.57
C HIS A 168 6.36 -10.30 12.84
N VAL A 169 6.62 -11.27 11.96
CA VAL A 169 5.54 -12.06 11.33
C VAL A 169 5.06 -13.11 12.34
N ALA A 170 3.89 -12.88 12.92
CA ALA A 170 3.32 -13.69 13.98
C ALA A 170 2.52 -14.88 13.43
N THR A 171 2.59 -16.01 14.10
CA THR A 171 1.80 -17.22 13.79
C THR A 171 0.86 -17.57 14.94
N ASN A 172 -0.04 -18.54 14.78
CA ASN A 172 -0.95 -19.02 15.83
C ASN A 172 -1.10 -20.54 15.75
N ARG A 173 -0.50 -21.24 16.73
CA ARG A 173 -0.39 -22.70 16.81
C ARG A 173 0.16 -23.33 15.51
N PRO A 174 1.32 -22.85 15.03
CA PRO A 174 1.88 -23.29 13.77
C PRO A 174 2.38 -24.72 13.78
N SER A 175 2.57 -25.28 12.58
CA SER A 175 3.38 -26.47 12.31
C SER A 175 4.75 -26.07 11.73
N TYR A 176 5.51 -27.01 11.16
CA TYR A 176 6.72 -26.74 10.39
C TYR A 176 6.80 -27.62 9.13
N LEU A 177 7.61 -27.15 8.15
CA LEU A 177 7.94 -27.91 6.95
C LEU A 177 9.11 -28.87 7.23
N GLN A 178 9.03 -30.06 6.65
CA GLN A 178 10.13 -31.02 6.65
C GLN A 178 10.59 -31.26 5.21
N LYS A 179 11.91 -31.17 5.00
CA LYS A 179 12.56 -31.52 3.73
C LYS A 179 12.51 -33.05 3.56
N GLY A 180 11.77 -33.51 2.57
CA GLY A 180 11.66 -34.93 2.22
C GLY A 180 12.82 -35.42 1.34
N ASN A 181 13.36 -34.56 0.48
CA ASN A 181 14.48 -34.88 -0.42
C ASN A 181 15.22 -33.60 -0.86
N ASP A 182 16.25 -33.73 -1.69
CA ASP A 182 17.04 -32.60 -2.19
C ASP A 182 16.35 -31.71 -3.24
N SER A 183 15.18 -32.10 -3.76
CA SER A 183 14.42 -31.25 -4.69
C SER A 183 13.58 -30.18 -3.99
N ALA A 184 13.54 -30.18 -2.65
CA ALA A 184 12.84 -29.19 -1.85
C ALA A 184 13.20 -27.74 -2.24
N PRO A 185 12.21 -26.85 -2.45
CA PRO A 185 12.43 -25.42 -2.62
C PRO A 185 13.30 -24.83 -1.50
N PRO A 186 14.10 -23.79 -1.78
CA PRO A 186 14.93 -23.14 -0.78
C PRO A 186 14.09 -22.57 0.38
N GLU A 187 14.73 -22.50 1.56
CA GLU A 187 14.17 -21.84 2.74
C GLU A 187 13.97 -20.36 2.46
N ILE A 188 12.77 -19.86 2.76
CA ILE A 188 12.43 -18.44 2.68
C ILE A 188 12.23 -17.86 4.08
N GLY A 189 11.65 -18.63 4.99
CA GLY A 189 11.38 -18.21 6.35
C GLY A 189 11.42 -19.35 7.34
N ARG A 190 11.73 -19.03 8.59
CA ARG A 190 11.94 -19.98 9.68
C ARG A 190 11.49 -19.38 11.00
N TYR A 191 11.25 -20.22 12.00
CA TYR A 191 10.89 -19.74 13.33
C TYR A 191 12.09 -19.18 14.10
N GLN A 192 11.85 -18.14 14.89
CA GLN A 192 12.85 -17.64 15.84
C GLN A 192 13.09 -18.68 16.95
N THR A 193 14.36 -18.90 17.29
CA THR A 193 14.79 -19.88 18.31
C THR A 193 15.12 -19.20 19.63
N PRO A 194 14.83 -19.79 20.80
CA PRO A 194 14.42 -21.19 20.98
C PRO A 194 12.92 -21.46 20.78
N ILE A 195 12.62 -22.57 20.12
CA ILE A 195 11.26 -23.06 19.91
C ILE A 195 11.15 -24.53 20.34
N ARG A 196 9.96 -24.93 20.80
CA ARG A 196 9.66 -26.25 21.36
C ARG A 196 8.54 -26.91 20.58
N ARG A 197 8.62 -28.23 20.42
CA ARG A 197 7.51 -29.02 19.89
C ARG A 197 6.51 -29.36 21.01
N GLU A 198 5.28 -29.67 20.62
CA GLU A 198 4.21 -30.12 21.52
C GLU A 198 4.60 -31.34 22.38
N ASP A 199 5.49 -32.21 21.89
CA ASP A 199 6.02 -33.37 22.61
C ASP A 199 7.01 -33.01 23.74
N GLY A 200 7.21 -31.73 24.01
CA GLY A 200 8.09 -31.20 25.06
C GLY A 200 9.57 -31.25 24.73
N ARG A 201 9.97 -31.84 23.59
CA ARG A 201 11.38 -31.86 23.18
C ARG A 201 11.78 -30.46 22.73
N SER A 202 12.63 -29.83 23.54
CA SER A 202 13.26 -28.56 23.21
C SER A 202 14.49 -28.82 22.37
N PHE A 203 14.60 -28.15 21.24
CA PHE A 203 15.81 -28.17 20.45
C PHE A 203 16.34 -26.75 20.38
N TYR A 204 17.43 -26.49 21.10
CA TYR A 204 18.08 -25.18 21.09
C TYR A 204 18.70 -24.86 19.72
N ASP A 205 19.02 -25.89 18.92
CA ASP A 205 19.64 -25.75 17.59
C ASP A 205 18.77 -26.26 16.41
N ALA A 206 17.61 -26.86 16.66
CA ALA A 206 16.79 -27.32 15.54
C ALA A 206 16.12 -26.13 14.87
N ARG A 207 16.43 -25.96 13.59
CA ARG A 207 15.78 -24.99 12.71
C ARG A 207 14.51 -25.64 12.18
N TYR A 208 13.39 -24.98 12.42
CA TYR A 208 12.12 -25.38 11.88
C TYR A 208 11.74 -24.41 10.77
N ASP A 209 11.58 -24.96 9.57
CA ASP A 209 11.24 -24.17 8.40
C ASP A 209 9.77 -23.79 8.47
N PHE A 210 9.49 -22.50 8.26
CA PHE A 210 8.13 -21.99 8.15
C PHE A 210 7.69 -21.90 6.70
N ALA A 211 8.53 -21.27 5.86
CA ALA A 211 8.19 -20.96 4.47
C ALA A 211 9.31 -21.44 3.54
N ARG A 212 8.92 -22.10 2.45
CA ARG A 212 9.81 -22.51 1.35
C ARG A 212 9.17 -22.18 0.02
N GLY A 213 9.98 -21.82 -0.96
CA GLY A 213 9.43 -21.47 -2.27
C GLY A 213 10.47 -21.29 -3.35
N LYS A 214 10.03 -21.42 -4.60
CA LYS A 214 10.90 -21.48 -5.77
C LYS A 214 10.19 -20.91 -7.00
N ARG A 215 10.96 -20.24 -7.87
CA ARG A 215 10.57 -19.93 -9.24
C ARG A 215 11.13 -21.00 -10.19
N PHE A 216 10.32 -21.42 -11.14
CA PHE A 216 10.67 -22.39 -12.18
C PHE A 216 10.88 -21.68 -13.52
N ASP A 217 11.63 -22.31 -14.43
CA ASP A 217 12.09 -21.68 -15.67
C ASP A 217 10.96 -21.18 -16.58
N ARG A 218 9.79 -21.84 -16.54
CA ARG A 218 8.59 -21.46 -17.31
C ARG A 218 7.72 -20.40 -16.61
N GLY A 219 8.28 -19.68 -15.66
CA GLY A 219 7.56 -18.67 -14.88
C GLY A 219 6.69 -19.23 -13.75
N GLY A 220 6.60 -20.57 -13.62
CA GLY A 220 5.89 -21.23 -12.53
C GLY A 220 6.47 -20.89 -11.18
N GLN A 221 5.62 -20.81 -10.15
CA GLN A 221 6.04 -20.38 -8.82
C GLN A 221 5.35 -21.23 -7.75
N ILE A 222 6.07 -21.56 -6.70
CA ILE A 222 5.50 -22.22 -5.54
C ILE A 222 5.98 -21.54 -4.26
N LEU A 223 5.04 -21.30 -3.35
CA LEU A 223 5.27 -20.81 -2.00
C LEU A 223 4.43 -21.65 -1.04
N ILE A 224 5.11 -22.41 -0.18
CA ILE A 224 4.49 -23.30 0.80
C ILE A 224 4.83 -22.79 2.20
N LEU A 225 3.81 -22.65 3.05
CA LEU A 225 3.91 -22.21 4.44
C LEU A 225 3.36 -23.28 5.39
N ALA A 226 4.00 -23.42 6.55
CA ALA A 226 3.62 -24.38 7.59
C ALA A 226 2.52 -23.89 8.54
N ASP A 227 1.91 -22.75 8.23
CA ASP A 227 0.76 -22.22 8.96
C ASP A 227 -0.02 -21.25 8.07
N HIS A 228 -1.35 -21.39 8.04
CA HIS A 228 -2.25 -20.48 7.35
C HIS A 228 -2.75 -19.35 8.26
N SER A 229 -2.57 -19.48 9.57
CA SER A 229 -3.02 -18.48 10.55
C SER A 229 -2.39 -17.10 10.33
N VAL A 230 -1.23 -17.02 9.66
CA VAL A 230 -0.63 -15.74 9.27
C VAL A 230 -1.54 -14.89 8.37
N PHE A 231 -2.56 -15.50 7.76
CA PHE A 231 -3.53 -14.88 6.85
C PHE A 231 -4.96 -14.79 7.42
N ILE A 232 -5.19 -15.16 8.68
CA ILE A 232 -6.51 -14.99 9.30
C ILE A 232 -6.70 -13.54 9.77
N ASN A 233 -7.95 -13.10 9.89
CA ASN A 233 -8.29 -11.72 10.20
C ASN A 233 -7.66 -11.23 11.50
N GLU A 234 -7.72 -12.02 12.57
CA GLU A 234 -7.16 -11.68 13.89
C GLU A 234 -5.64 -11.44 13.83
N MET A 235 -4.95 -12.10 12.90
CA MET A 235 -3.51 -11.93 12.73
C MET A 235 -3.15 -10.85 11.72
N LEU A 236 -3.99 -10.62 10.70
CA LEU A 236 -3.78 -9.55 9.71
C LEU A 236 -4.11 -8.16 10.26
N LEU A 237 -5.13 -8.08 11.11
CA LEU A 237 -5.68 -6.84 11.68
C LEU A 237 -5.86 -7.04 13.20
N PRO A 238 -4.76 -7.20 13.94
CA PRO A 238 -4.86 -7.41 15.39
C PRO A 238 -5.47 -6.18 16.07
N GLU A 239 -6.36 -6.41 17.04
CA GLU A 239 -6.91 -5.35 17.89
C GLU A 239 -5.83 -4.76 18.83
N ASP A 240 -4.96 -5.63 19.32
CA ASP A 240 -3.88 -5.31 20.24
C ASP A 240 -2.52 -5.72 19.69
N GLY A 241 -1.53 -4.83 19.77
CA GLY A 241 -0.15 -5.12 19.39
C GLY A 241 0.11 -5.08 17.88
N ASP A 242 1.32 -4.67 17.51
CA ASP A 242 1.73 -4.62 16.11
C ASP A 242 2.37 -5.95 15.69
N ASN A 243 2.04 -6.40 14.48
CA ASN A 243 2.76 -7.47 13.78
C ASN A 243 2.95 -7.10 12.30
N ASP A 244 3.76 -7.88 11.59
CA ASP A 244 4.07 -7.63 10.17
C ASP A 244 3.23 -8.47 9.19
N ASN A 245 2.15 -9.13 9.65
CA ASN A 245 1.44 -10.13 8.86
C ASN A 245 0.76 -9.54 7.63
N LEU A 246 0.16 -8.35 7.73
CA LEU A 246 -0.46 -7.68 6.59
C LEU A 246 0.57 -7.37 5.50
N ALA A 247 1.74 -6.84 5.89
CA ALA A 247 2.82 -6.54 4.95
C ALA A 247 3.40 -7.84 4.34
N PHE A 248 3.56 -8.88 5.16
CA PHE A 248 4.03 -10.19 4.71
C PHE A 248 3.06 -10.84 3.72
N ALA A 249 1.75 -10.81 3.99
CA ALA A 249 0.70 -11.31 3.09
C ALA A 249 0.72 -10.59 1.74
N ALA A 250 0.85 -9.28 1.79
CA ALA A 250 0.92 -8.46 0.60
C ALA A 250 2.19 -8.78 -0.22
N ASN A 251 3.34 -8.98 0.44
CA ASN A 251 4.57 -9.40 -0.25
C ASN A 251 4.48 -10.80 -0.87
N CYS A 252 3.78 -11.73 -0.22
CA CYS A 252 3.50 -13.05 -0.80
C CYS A 252 2.73 -12.90 -2.12
N ILE A 253 1.67 -12.09 -2.13
CA ILE A 253 0.87 -11.85 -3.33
C ILE A 253 1.70 -11.15 -4.42
N ASP A 254 2.48 -10.12 -4.08
CA ASP A 254 3.37 -9.45 -5.06
C ASP A 254 4.35 -10.44 -5.72
N TRP A 255 4.98 -11.28 -4.91
CA TRP A 255 5.94 -12.26 -5.40
C TRP A 255 5.30 -13.26 -6.36
N LEU A 256 4.05 -13.65 -6.09
CA LEU A 256 3.27 -14.61 -6.87
C LEU A 256 2.64 -14.00 -8.13
N ILE A 257 2.29 -12.71 -8.10
CA ILE A 257 1.70 -12.03 -9.27
C ILE A 257 2.79 -11.70 -10.31
N LEU A 258 3.98 -11.31 -9.86
CA LEU A 258 5.05 -10.85 -10.74
C LEU A 258 5.83 -12.02 -11.35
N GLN A 259 5.70 -12.18 -12.66
CA GLN A 259 6.47 -13.14 -13.45
C GLN A 259 7.90 -12.66 -13.72
N PRO A 260 8.84 -13.56 -14.10
CA PRO A 260 10.20 -13.17 -14.48
C PRO A 260 10.27 -12.16 -15.63
N ASP A 261 9.31 -12.20 -16.55
CA ASP A 261 9.18 -11.28 -17.68
C ASP A 261 8.45 -9.96 -17.33
N LEU A 262 8.19 -9.72 -16.03
CA LEU A 262 7.43 -8.59 -15.49
C LEU A 262 5.95 -8.55 -15.89
N SER A 263 5.44 -9.59 -16.54
CA SER A 263 3.99 -9.73 -16.73
C SER A 263 3.31 -10.04 -15.39
N LYS A 264 2.02 -9.71 -15.30
CA LYS A 264 1.22 -9.88 -14.09
C LYS A 264 0.16 -10.95 -14.29
N ARG A 265 0.01 -11.80 -13.28
CA ARG A 265 -1.16 -12.69 -13.14
C ARG A 265 -2.38 -11.87 -12.77
N ASP A 266 -3.53 -12.26 -13.31
CA ASP A 266 -4.79 -11.53 -13.15
C ASP A 266 -5.98 -12.44 -12.82
N ARG A 267 -5.74 -13.75 -12.65
CA ARG A 267 -6.73 -14.75 -12.24
C ARG A 267 -6.32 -15.42 -10.94
N VAL A 268 -7.27 -15.73 -10.07
CA VAL A 268 -7.00 -16.45 -8.82
C VAL A 268 -8.09 -17.43 -8.46
N LEU A 269 -7.73 -18.67 -8.14
CA LEU A 269 -8.59 -19.60 -7.41
C LEU A 269 -8.20 -19.54 -5.94
N PHE A 270 -9.12 -19.11 -5.08
CA PHE A 270 -8.91 -19.07 -3.63
C PHE A 270 -9.73 -20.17 -2.96
N ILE A 271 -9.05 -21.05 -2.23
CA ILE A 271 -9.65 -22.10 -1.40
C ILE A 271 -9.37 -21.74 0.05
N ASP A 272 -10.43 -21.48 0.82
CA ASP A 272 -10.34 -21.09 2.23
C ASP A 272 -9.92 -22.26 3.14
N GLN A 273 -9.75 -22.00 4.44
CA GLN A 273 -9.37 -23.01 5.44
C GLN A 273 -10.35 -24.19 5.56
N THR A 274 -11.61 -24.02 5.13
CA THR A 274 -12.66 -25.06 5.19
C THR A 274 -12.63 -25.97 3.95
N GLY A 275 -11.99 -25.51 2.86
CA GLY A 275 -11.98 -26.16 1.56
C GLY A 275 -13.04 -25.60 0.60
N THR A 276 -13.69 -24.49 0.95
CA THR A 276 -14.66 -23.79 0.10
C THR A 276 -13.92 -22.92 -0.91
N ILE A 277 -14.37 -22.99 -2.17
CA ILE A 277 -13.87 -22.10 -3.23
C ILE A 277 -14.60 -20.77 -3.10
N GLU A 278 -13.87 -19.75 -2.69
CA GLU A 278 -14.40 -18.42 -2.47
C GLU A 278 -14.29 -17.60 -3.75
N THR A 279 -15.44 -17.11 -4.23
CA THR A 279 -15.54 -16.33 -5.47
C THR A 279 -15.89 -14.87 -5.25
N ASP A 280 -16.28 -14.51 -4.03
CA ASP A 280 -16.60 -13.16 -3.64
C ASP A 280 -15.50 -12.62 -2.72
N PHE A 281 -14.70 -11.72 -3.28
CA PHE A 281 -13.66 -10.99 -2.55
C PHE A 281 -14.12 -9.61 -2.06
N ASN A 282 -15.33 -9.18 -2.45
CA ASN A 282 -15.88 -7.88 -2.07
C ASN A 282 -16.61 -7.94 -0.73
N LEU A 283 -17.00 -9.12 -0.24
CA LEU A 283 -17.67 -9.31 1.05
C LEU A 283 -17.01 -8.52 2.20
N ALA A 284 -15.70 -8.63 2.36
CA ALA A 284 -14.93 -7.94 3.39
C ALA A 284 -14.92 -6.41 3.23
N LEU A 285 -15.11 -5.94 2.00
CA LEU A 285 -15.19 -4.51 1.69
C LEU A 285 -16.61 -3.98 1.93
N THR A 286 -17.64 -4.76 1.65
CA THR A 286 -19.03 -4.39 1.90
C THR A 286 -19.36 -4.39 3.40
N GLU A 287 -18.65 -5.20 4.19
CA GLU A 287 -18.81 -5.36 5.64
C GLU A 287 -17.85 -4.50 6.47
N LEU A 288 -17.55 -3.26 6.03
CA LEU A 288 -17.05 -2.29 7.01
C LEU A 288 -18.09 -2.24 8.15
N PRO A 289 -17.67 -2.29 9.43
CA PRO A 289 -18.61 -2.09 10.52
C PRO A 289 -19.43 -0.84 10.19
N PRO A 290 -20.76 -0.86 10.31
CA PRO A 290 -21.52 0.35 10.23
C PRO A 290 -20.86 1.27 11.24
N PRO A 291 -20.58 2.50 10.82
CA PRO A 291 -19.81 3.38 11.65
C PRO A 291 -20.50 3.47 13.02
N PRO A 292 -19.72 3.56 14.11
CA PRO A 292 -20.26 3.39 15.45
C PRO A 292 -21.42 4.36 15.68
N VAL A 293 -22.53 3.83 16.21
CA VAL A 293 -23.73 4.64 16.52
C VAL A 293 -23.40 5.76 17.51
N ASN A 294 -22.38 5.53 18.36
CA ASN A 294 -21.88 6.54 19.27
C ASN A 294 -20.90 7.47 18.53
N PRO A 295 -21.23 8.77 18.38
CA PRO A 295 -20.38 9.73 17.67
C PRO A 295 -18.95 9.84 18.22
N SER A 296 -18.75 9.56 19.51
CA SER A 296 -17.44 9.62 20.16
C SER A 296 -16.42 8.58 19.63
N GLN A 297 -16.89 7.47 19.07
CA GLN A 297 -16.04 6.39 18.54
C GLN A 297 -15.71 6.57 17.04
N ILE A 298 -16.35 7.53 16.37
CA ILE A 298 -16.17 7.78 14.93
C ILE A 298 -14.74 8.15 14.54
N PRO A 299 -13.99 9.00 15.30
CA PRO A 299 -12.61 9.32 14.96
C PRO A 299 -11.69 8.11 15.02
N GLU A 300 -11.90 7.26 16.03
CA GLU A 300 -11.14 6.03 16.21
C GLU A 300 -11.45 5.04 15.09
N PHE A 301 -12.73 4.91 14.70
CA PHE A 301 -13.15 4.15 13.52
C PHE A 301 -12.52 4.66 12.22
N LEU A 302 -12.60 5.97 11.94
CA LEU A 302 -12.01 6.57 10.73
C LEU A 302 -10.50 6.45 10.70
N TRP A 303 -9.84 6.53 11.86
CA TRP A 303 -8.40 6.41 11.98
C TRP A 303 -7.93 4.96 11.82
N ALA A 304 -8.59 4.03 12.51
CA ALA A 304 -8.33 2.59 12.43
C ALA A 304 -8.56 2.05 11.01
N ASN A 305 -9.54 2.61 10.28
CA ASN A 305 -9.86 2.20 8.92
C ASN A 305 -9.31 3.16 7.85
N ARG A 306 -8.40 4.09 8.19
CA ARG A 306 -8.03 5.17 7.25
C ARG A 306 -7.48 4.63 5.94
N ASP A 307 -6.62 3.62 5.99
CA ASP A 307 -5.90 3.15 4.81
C ASP A 307 -6.86 2.42 3.86
N LEU A 308 -7.83 1.68 4.43
CA LEU A 308 -8.96 1.08 3.70
C LEU A 308 -9.87 2.13 3.06
N LEU A 309 -10.21 3.20 3.79
CA LEU A 309 -11.05 4.28 3.30
C LEU A 309 -10.35 5.08 2.18
N TRP A 310 -9.04 5.29 2.29
CA TRP A 310 -8.26 6.03 1.29
C TRP A 310 -8.04 5.25 -0.01
N GLU A 311 -7.91 3.92 0.08
CA GLU A 311 -7.75 3.04 -1.07
C GLU A 311 -9.07 2.84 -1.85
N HIS A 312 -10.22 2.96 -1.16
CA HIS A 312 -11.56 2.78 -1.73
C HIS A 312 -12.41 4.05 -1.63
N ARG A 313 -12.00 5.11 -2.36
CA ARG A 313 -12.70 6.40 -2.40
C ARG A 313 -14.20 6.30 -2.72
N ASP A 314 -14.60 5.30 -3.49
CA ASP A 314 -16.00 5.10 -3.90
C ASP A 314 -16.89 4.78 -2.69
N LYS A 315 -16.36 4.09 -1.66
CA LYS A 315 -17.10 3.85 -0.41
C LYS A 315 -17.23 5.08 0.47
N LEU A 316 -16.33 6.04 0.31
CA LEU A 316 -16.43 7.33 0.99
C LEU A 316 -17.67 8.09 0.47
N ALA A 317 -17.99 7.92 -0.81
CA ALA A 317 -19.25 8.39 -1.39
C ALA A 317 -20.45 7.58 -0.87
N ASP A 318 -20.35 6.25 -0.75
CA ASP A 318 -21.43 5.44 -0.16
C ASP A 318 -21.72 5.82 1.32
N LEU A 319 -20.68 6.12 2.10
CA LEU A 319 -20.83 6.65 3.47
C LEU A 319 -21.49 8.03 3.47
N GLU A 320 -21.18 8.88 2.49
CA GLU A 320 -21.84 10.18 2.32
C GLU A 320 -23.33 10.03 1.97
N ASP A 321 -23.65 9.15 1.03
CA ASP A 321 -25.02 8.87 0.59
C ASP A 321 -25.86 8.18 1.69
N SER A 322 -25.22 7.40 2.58
CA SER A 322 -25.88 6.76 3.73
C SER A 322 -26.32 7.76 4.81
N GLY A 323 -25.96 9.05 4.68
CA GLY A 323 -26.28 10.08 5.66
C GLY A 323 -25.35 10.07 6.87
N PHE A 324 -24.30 9.25 6.89
CA PHE A 324 -23.37 9.14 8.00
C PHE A 324 -22.74 10.48 8.38
N PHE A 325 -22.25 11.27 7.39
CA PHE A 325 -21.69 12.59 7.66
C PHE A 325 -22.74 13.59 8.15
N ARG A 326 -24.02 13.39 7.79
CA ARG A 326 -25.14 14.20 8.27
C ARG A 326 -25.46 13.91 9.73
N ASP A 327 -25.32 12.66 10.17
CA ASP A 327 -25.47 12.29 11.59
C ASP A 327 -24.29 12.80 12.43
N ILE A 328 -23.07 12.84 11.88
CA ILE A 328 -21.92 13.51 12.51
C ILE A 328 -22.14 15.02 12.60
N GLU A 329 -22.74 15.63 11.59
CA GLU A 329 -23.02 17.07 11.57
C GLU A 329 -24.14 17.44 12.55
N GLN A 330 -25.14 16.58 12.72
CA GLN A 330 -26.26 16.79 13.66
C GLN A 330 -25.91 16.45 15.10
N SER A 331 -25.06 15.44 15.33
CA SER A 331 -24.48 15.24 16.64
C SER A 331 -23.57 16.43 16.93
N ASN A 332 -23.68 17.02 18.12
CA ASN A 332 -22.77 18.08 18.55
C ASN A 332 -21.31 17.59 18.67
N PHE A 333 -20.92 16.49 18.03
CA PHE A 333 -19.60 15.89 18.04
C PHE A 333 -18.51 16.90 17.71
N PHE A 334 -18.64 17.66 16.62
CA PHE A 334 -17.65 18.70 16.31
C PHE A 334 -17.61 19.77 17.39
N ASN A 335 -18.76 20.14 17.96
CA ASN A 335 -18.84 21.09 19.06
C ASN A 335 -18.22 20.54 20.34
N GLU A 336 -18.46 19.28 20.72
CA GLU A 336 -17.89 18.63 21.90
C GLU A 336 -16.39 18.34 21.72
N LEU A 337 -15.94 17.96 20.53
CA LEU A 337 -14.52 17.82 20.19
C LEU A 337 -13.82 19.19 20.23
N LEU A 338 -14.43 20.23 19.64
CA LEU A 338 -13.93 21.62 19.72
C LEU A 338 -13.98 22.18 21.16
N LEU A 339 -14.98 21.79 21.95
CA LEU A 339 -15.12 22.19 23.35
C LEU A 339 -14.17 21.42 24.26
N SER A 340 -13.84 20.15 23.98
CA SER A 340 -12.75 19.44 24.68
C SER A 340 -11.39 20.05 24.38
N TRP A 341 -11.25 20.74 23.25
CA TRP A 341 -10.12 21.59 22.92
C TRP A 341 -10.22 23.00 23.55
N GLN A 342 -11.19 23.29 24.45
CA GLN A 342 -11.39 24.61 25.07
C GLN A 342 -10.14 25.19 25.71
N GLU A 343 -9.32 24.37 26.38
CA GLU A 343 -8.08 24.86 27.00
C GLU A 343 -7.10 25.41 25.95
N HIS A 344 -7.16 24.90 24.72
CA HIS A 344 -6.34 25.32 23.60
C HIS A 344 -7.05 26.33 22.68
N TRP A 345 -8.37 26.51 22.84
CA TRP A 345 -9.17 27.41 21.99
C TRP A 345 -8.79 28.89 22.15
N VAL A 346 -8.32 29.28 23.34
CA VAL A 346 -7.74 30.61 23.58
C VAL A 346 -6.52 30.82 22.70
N TRP A 347 -5.63 29.82 22.58
CA TRP A 347 -4.43 29.89 21.76
C TRP A 347 -4.73 29.90 20.26
N ILE A 348 -5.73 29.12 19.82
CA ILE A 348 -6.18 29.09 18.42
C ILE A 348 -6.81 30.43 18.03
N ARG A 349 -7.65 31.03 18.89
CA ARG A 349 -8.19 32.39 18.67
C ARG A 349 -7.08 33.43 18.60
N PHE A 350 -6.07 33.33 19.46
CA PHE A 350 -4.94 34.24 19.46
C PHE A 350 -4.11 34.12 18.18
N THR A 351 -3.82 32.89 17.72
CA THR A 351 -3.11 32.68 16.45
C THR A 351 -3.93 33.12 15.25
N LEU A 352 -5.23 32.82 15.19
CA LEU A 352 -6.10 33.29 14.11
C LEU A 352 -6.22 34.81 14.08
N ALA A 353 -6.32 35.48 15.23
CA ALA A 353 -6.32 36.93 15.32
C ALA A 353 -5.01 37.53 14.76
N ILE A 354 -3.86 36.96 15.14
CA ILE A 354 -2.55 37.38 14.62
C ILE A 354 -2.45 37.17 13.11
N ILE A 355 -2.86 36.00 12.60
CA ILE A 355 -2.84 35.69 11.16
C ILE A 355 -3.74 36.66 10.39
N THR A 356 -4.93 36.95 10.90
CA THR A 356 -5.88 37.89 10.28
C THR A 356 -5.29 39.30 10.25
N LEU A 357 -4.66 39.75 11.34
CA LEU A 357 -3.96 41.04 11.38
C LEU A 357 -2.81 41.10 10.37
N ALA A 358 -2.05 40.02 10.22
CA ALA A 358 -0.95 39.93 9.27
C ALA A 358 -1.43 39.97 7.81
N ILE A 359 -2.52 39.27 7.50
CA ILE A 359 -3.16 39.32 6.16
C ILE A 359 -3.69 40.72 5.88
N LEU A 360 -4.36 41.35 6.84
CA LEU A 360 -4.85 42.71 6.71
C LEU A 360 -3.71 43.70 6.47
N ALA A 361 -2.62 43.60 7.24
CA ALA A 361 -1.43 44.41 7.06
C ALA A 361 -0.79 44.21 5.67
N MET A 362 -0.73 42.96 5.18
CA MET A 362 -0.27 42.66 3.82
C MET A 362 -1.19 43.26 2.76
N ALA A 363 -2.51 43.17 2.93
CA ALA A 363 -3.50 43.71 1.99
C ALA A 363 -3.40 45.23 1.92
N VAL A 364 -3.30 45.90 3.07
CA VAL A 364 -3.10 47.36 3.18
C VAL A 364 -1.79 47.77 2.52
N ARG A 365 -0.68 47.10 2.83
CA ARG A 365 0.62 47.34 2.19
C ARG A 365 0.53 47.15 0.67
N ARG A 366 -0.13 46.09 0.21
CA ARG A 366 -0.32 45.81 -1.22
C ARG A 366 -1.18 46.88 -1.89
N PHE A 367 -2.26 47.32 -1.24
CA PHE A 367 -3.15 48.37 -1.75
C PHE A 367 -2.42 49.71 -1.90
N PHE A 368 -1.65 50.13 -0.89
CA PHE A 368 -0.82 51.33 -0.99
C PHE A 368 0.26 51.21 -2.07
N SER A 369 0.86 50.03 -2.25
CA SER A 369 1.83 49.80 -3.33
C SER A 369 1.19 49.78 -4.73
N ALA A 370 -0.09 49.41 -4.84
CA ALA A 370 -0.82 49.36 -6.10
C ALA A 370 -1.27 50.77 -6.55
N ARG A 371 -1.54 51.68 -5.62
CA ARG A 371 -1.99 53.05 -5.91
C ARG A 371 -0.95 53.87 -6.68
N PHE A 372 0.31 53.45 -6.71
CA PHE A 372 1.40 54.11 -7.45
C PHE A 372 1.77 53.45 -8.79
N ARG A 373 1.04 52.43 -9.25
CA ARG A 373 1.25 51.87 -10.59
C ARG A 373 0.19 52.36 -11.56
N HIS A 374 0.50 53.41 -12.30
CA HIS A 374 -0.24 53.80 -13.50
C HIS A 374 -0.25 52.63 -14.49
N ALA A 375 -1.43 52.07 -14.74
CA ALA A 375 -1.64 51.02 -15.71
C ALA A 375 -1.42 51.57 -17.12
N LYS A 376 -0.22 51.34 -17.68
CA LYS A 376 0.17 51.86 -18.99
C LYS A 376 -0.19 50.97 -20.18
N ASN A 377 -0.80 49.79 -20.01
CA ASN A 377 -1.10 48.90 -21.14
C ASN A 377 -2.44 48.17 -20.97
N ALA A 378 -3.47 48.64 -21.66
CA ALA A 378 -4.66 47.86 -21.97
C ALA A 378 -4.35 46.87 -23.10
N SER A 379 -4.66 45.59 -22.91
CA SER A 379 -4.43 44.53 -23.90
C SER A 379 -5.47 44.59 -25.03
N ARG A 380 -5.05 45.10 -26.19
CA ARG A 380 -5.76 45.01 -27.47
C ARG A 380 -5.68 43.59 -28.04
N LEU A 381 -6.78 43.13 -28.63
CA LEU A 381 -7.06 42.13 -29.68
C LEU A 381 -5.99 41.12 -30.20
N ALA A 382 -4.69 41.33 -30.00
CA ALA A 382 -3.58 40.48 -30.43
C ALA A 382 -3.54 39.10 -29.73
N VAL A 383 -4.16 38.96 -28.55
CA VAL A 383 -4.18 37.70 -27.77
C VAL A 383 -5.07 36.62 -28.39
N ALA A 384 -6.05 37.01 -29.22
CA ALA A 384 -6.96 36.07 -29.88
C ALA A 384 -6.37 35.45 -31.16
N LEU A 385 -5.54 36.20 -31.90
CA LEU A 385 -4.89 35.75 -33.14
C LEU A 385 -3.65 34.88 -32.90
N ASP A 386 -3.08 34.91 -31.70
CA ASP A 386 -1.86 34.18 -31.37
C ASP A 386 -2.07 32.67 -31.12
N ARG A 387 -3.33 32.20 -31.06
CA ARG A 387 -3.67 30.78 -30.83
C ARG A 387 -3.44 29.86 -32.04
N TYR A 388 -3.16 30.39 -33.23
CA TYR A 388 -3.01 29.61 -34.47
C TYR A 388 -1.59 29.57 -35.05
N ARG A 389 -0.58 30.12 -34.37
CA ARG A 389 0.83 29.85 -34.72
C ARG A 389 1.23 28.48 -34.17
N PRO A 390 1.98 27.64 -34.90
CA PRO A 390 2.62 26.46 -34.33
C PRO A 390 3.56 26.92 -33.21
N ARG A 391 3.08 26.82 -31.97
CA ARG A 391 3.63 27.50 -30.78
C ARG A 391 4.84 26.82 -30.17
N VAL A 392 5.33 25.74 -30.76
CA VAL A 392 6.37 24.93 -30.15
C VAL A 392 7.60 25.04 -31.04
N GLY A 393 8.61 25.79 -30.59
CA GLY A 393 9.87 25.92 -31.31
C GLY A 393 10.51 24.54 -31.56
N LEU A 394 11.27 24.39 -32.65
CA LEU A 394 11.98 23.16 -33.03
C LEU A 394 12.74 22.51 -31.85
N LEU A 395 13.28 23.34 -30.95
CA LEU A 395 13.95 22.90 -29.72
C LEU A 395 13.01 22.08 -28.80
N GLU A 396 11.77 22.53 -28.62
CA GLU A 396 10.82 21.92 -27.70
C GLU A 396 10.15 20.67 -28.31
N GLN A 397 10.05 20.60 -29.64
CA GLN A 397 9.75 19.34 -30.34
C GLN A 397 10.87 18.30 -30.16
N ARG A 398 12.14 18.72 -30.27
CA ARG A 398 13.30 17.85 -30.02
C ARG A 398 13.34 17.37 -28.56
N LEU A 399 12.96 18.24 -27.63
CA LEU A 399 12.90 17.94 -26.21
C LEU A 399 11.80 16.92 -25.88
N ARG A 400 10.62 17.01 -26.52
CA ARG A 400 9.57 15.98 -26.41
C ARG A 400 10.01 14.63 -26.97
N SER A 401 10.73 14.60 -28.10
CA SER A 401 11.21 13.34 -28.69
C SER A 401 12.38 12.71 -27.92
N ALA A 402 13.17 13.51 -27.20
CA ALA A 402 14.18 13.01 -26.26
C ALA A 402 13.52 12.39 -25.01
N MET A 403 12.48 13.05 -24.47
CA MET A 403 11.72 12.51 -23.34
C MET A 403 11.01 11.20 -23.67
N SER A 404 10.45 11.04 -24.88
CA SER A 404 9.79 9.80 -25.29
C SER A 404 10.75 8.61 -25.49
N ARG A 405 12.05 8.87 -25.65
CA ARG A 405 13.10 7.85 -25.79
C ARG A 405 13.84 7.53 -24.48
N GLY A 406 13.32 8.00 -23.34
CA GLY A 406 13.93 7.78 -22.04
C GLY A 406 15.18 8.63 -21.76
N GLN A 407 15.52 9.56 -22.64
CA GLN A 407 16.69 10.45 -22.51
C GLN A 407 16.35 11.76 -21.79
N ALA A 408 15.48 11.70 -20.78
CA ALA A 408 15.05 12.89 -20.03
C ALA A 408 16.21 13.58 -19.27
N PHE A 409 17.28 12.84 -18.97
CA PHE A 409 18.45 13.38 -18.29
C PHE A 409 19.25 14.38 -19.15
N GLU A 410 19.38 14.15 -20.47
CA GLU A 410 20.11 15.08 -21.36
C GLU A 410 19.37 16.41 -21.48
N ALA A 411 18.05 16.34 -21.65
CA ALA A 411 17.18 17.51 -21.65
C ALA A 411 17.27 18.28 -20.31
N ALA A 412 17.40 17.56 -19.18
CA ALA A 412 17.52 18.18 -17.86
C ALA A 412 18.85 18.89 -17.72
N ARG A 413 19.93 18.25 -18.16
CA ARG A 413 21.29 18.80 -18.18
C ARG A 413 21.37 20.05 -19.05
N GLU A 414 20.78 20.03 -20.24
CA GLU A 414 20.75 21.19 -21.14
C GLU A 414 19.96 22.35 -20.53
N LYS A 415 18.79 22.08 -19.93
CA LYS A 415 17.99 23.13 -19.25
C LYS A 415 18.67 23.69 -18.00
N ALA A 416 19.37 22.86 -17.24
CA ALA A 416 20.14 23.29 -16.09
C ALA A 416 21.31 24.20 -16.52
N ARG A 417 22.06 23.81 -17.57
CA ARG A 417 23.12 24.64 -18.15
C ARG A 417 22.59 25.97 -18.66
N GLN A 418 21.50 25.94 -19.44
CA GLN A 418 20.84 27.15 -19.92
C GLN A 418 20.45 28.07 -18.76
N PHE A 419 19.92 27.52 -17.67
CA PHE A 419 19.58 28.27 -16.47
C PHE A 419 20.81 29.00 -15.88
N PHE A 420 21.97 28.36 -15.75
CA PHE A 420 23.18 29.01 -15.24
C PHE A 420 23.78 30.02 -16.23
N THR A 421 23.73 29.72 -17.53
CA THR A 421 24.16 30.63 -18.60
C THR A 421 23.34 31.93 -18.62
N ASP A 422 22.03 31.87 -18.37
CA ASP A 422 21.16 33.05 -18.29
C ASP A 422 21.57 34.05 -17.20
N PHE A 423 22.38 33.61 -16.23
CA PHE A 423 22.91 34.43 -15.14
C PHE A 423 24.43 34.63 -15.24
N GLU A 424 25.03 34.32 -16.39
CA GLU A 424 26.48 34.44 -16.64
C GLU A 424 27.33 33.58 -15.68
N ILE A 425 26.76 32.48 -15.17
CA ILE A 425 27.44 31.57 -14.27
C ILE A 425 28.00 30.42 -15.11
N ALA A 426 29.32 30.43 -15.31
CA ALA A 426 30.05 29.34 -15.96
C ALA A 426 30.91 28.59 -14.93
N PRO A 427 31.12 27.28 -15.11
CA PRO A 427 32.12 26.57 -14.32
C PRO A 427 33.50 27.16 -14.59
N ALA A 428 34.33 27.33 -13.55
CA ALA A 428 35.75 27.59 -13.76
C ALA A 428 36.35 26.44 -14.57
N GLU A 429 37.27 26.72 -15.49
CA GLU A 429 37.69 25.84 -16.61
C GLU A 429 37.97 24.37 -16.24
N HIS A 430 38.21 24.03 -14.98
CA HIS A 430 38.49 22.67 -14.50
C HIS A 430 37.74 22.27 -13.20
N GLY A 431 36.65 22.95 -12.83
CA GLY A 431 35.98 22.73 -11.53
C GLY A 431 34.48 22.46 -11.62
N GLN A 432 34.05 21.29 -11.14
CA GLN A 432 32.64 20.96 -10.84
C GLN A 432 32.10 21.72 -9.61
N THR A 433 32.90 22.57 -8.99
CA THR A 433 32.53 23.29 -7.77
C THR A 433 31.57 24.41 -8.11
N LEU A 434 30.37 24.34 -7.53
CA LEU A 434 29.37 25.41 -7.55
C LEU A 434 30.01 26.70 -7.01
N PRO A 435 29.98 27.82 -7.76
CA PRO A 435 30.49 29.10 -7.28
C PRO A 435 29.92 29.47 -5.92
N GLU A 436 30.68 30.20 -5.12
CA GLU A 436 30.18 30.65 -3.81
C GLU A 436 28.91 31.47 -3.98
N PHE A 437 27.93 31.20 -3.12
CA PHE A 437 26.65 31.89 -3.15
C PHE A 437 26.16 32.14 -1.73
N THR A 438 25.42 33.23 -1.57
CA THR A 438 24.75 33.60 -0.32
C THR A 438 23.24 33.57 -0.52
N ILE A 439 22.50 33.08 0.48
CA ILE A 439 21.03 33.04 0.45
C ILE A 439 20.44 33.86 1.61
N GLU A 440 19.79 34.97 1.27
CA GLU A 440 19.06 35.87 2.17
C GLU A 440 17.62 35.38 2.36
N ALA A 441 17.44 34.24 3.02
CA ALA A 441 16.12 33.67 3.35
C ALA A 441 16.10 33.03 4.74
N GLY A 442 14.91 32.78 5.27
CA GLY A 442 14.73 32.05 6.54
C GLY A 442 15.32 30.63 6.47
N TRP A 443 15.68 30.05 7.63
CA TRP A 443 16.47 28.81 7.72
C TRP A 443 15.96 27.66 6.84
N TRP A 444 14.64 27.40 6.86
CA TRP A 444 14.02 26.36 6.03
C TRP A 444 14.12 26.64 4.53
N GLN A 445 13.82 27.87 4.12
CA GLN A 445 13.87 28.28 2.72
C GLN A 445 15.32 28.31 2.21
N ARG A 446 16.27 28.77 3.04
CA ARG A 446 17.71 28.70 2.77
C ARG A 446 18.15 27.26 2.51
N ARG A 447 17.75 26.30 3.37
CA ARG A 447 18.09 24.89 3.20
C ARG A 447 17.50 24.31 1.90
N SER A 448 16.23 24.60 1.61
CA SER A 448 15.57 24.13 0.38
C SER A 448 16.21 24.71 -0.88
N LEU A 449 16.41 26.03 -0.95
CA LEU A 449 17.02 26.69 -2.09
C LEU A 449 18.47 26.25 -2.30
N SER A 450 19.22 26.06 -1.21
CA SER A 450 20.60 25.54 -1.29
C SER A 450 20.64 24.11 -1.84
N HIS A 451 19.71 23.25 -1.41
CA HIS A 451 19.59 21.89 -1.95
C HIS A 451 19.23 21.91 -3.45
N ASP A 452 18.18 22.64 -3.83
CA ASP A 452 17.71 22.71 -5.22
C ASP A 452 18.79 23.30 -6.15
N LEU A 453 19.55 24.30 -5.68
CA LEU A 453 20.65 24.91 -6.44
C LEU A 453 21.80 23.93 -6.67
N ARG A 454 22.21 23.18 -5.63
CA ARG A 454 23.25 22.14 -5.75
C ARG A 454 22.81 20.99 -6.65
N GLU A 455 21.55 20.56 -6.54
CA GLU A 455 20.99 19.51 -7.38
C GLU A 455 20.97 19.95 -8.86
N ALA A 456 20.54 21.18 -9.15
CA ALA A 456 20.58 21.76 -10.49
C ALA A 456 22.02 21.86 -11.04
N TRP A 457 22.98 22.29 -10.21
CA TRP A 457 24.39 22.36 -10.59
C TRP A 457 24.98 20.99 -10.92
N ARG A 458 24.70 20.00 -10.07
CA ARG A 458 25.12 18.61 -10.30
C ARG A 458 24.55 18.07 -11.62
N ILE A 459 23.26 18.31 -11.90
CA ILE A 459 22.63 17.90 -13.16
C ILE A 459 23.29 18.61 -14.36
N ALA A 460 23.70 19.88 -14.23
CA ALA A 460 24.33 20.63 -15.30
C ALA A 460 25.78 20.18 -15.59
N TYR A 461 26.60 20.03 -14.54
CA TYR A 461 28.06 20.00 -14.66
C TYR A 461 28.75 18.78 -14.04
N ALA A 462 28.04 17.80 -13.44
CA ALA A 462 28.69 16.55 -13.02
C ALA A 462 29.28 15.79 -14.23
N ASP A 463 30.40 15.09 -14.02
CA ASP A 463 31.00 14.22 -15.05
C ASP A 463 30.05 13.09 -15.42
N GLU A 464 29.44 12.48 -14.40
CA GLU A 464 28.46 11.42 -14.58
C GLU A 464 27.05 11.98 -14.79
N PRO A 465 26.31 11.49 -15.81
CA PRO A 465 24.93 11.90 -16.03
C PRO A 465 24.05 11.56 -14.81
N THR A 466 23.45 12.55 -14.18
CA THR A 466 22.45 12.30 -13.12
C THR A 466 21.11 11.97 -13.77
N PRO A 467 20.56 10.76 -13.59
CA PRO A 467 19.31 10.38 -14.24
C PRO A 467 18.13 11.20 -13.68
N VAL A 468 17.36 11.82 -14.57
CA VAL A 468 16.09 12.48 -14.24
C VAL A 468 14.98 11.69 -14.92
N SER A 469 14.09 11.08 -14.14
CA SER A 469 12.97 10.32 -14.71
C SER A 469 11.93 11.25 -15.34
N VAL A 470 11.18 10.74 -16.33
CA VAL A 470 10.08 11.48 -16.98
C VAL A 470 9.05 11.98 -15.95
N LYS A 471 8.79 11.19 -14.90
CA LYS A 471 7.88 11.59 -13.81
C LYS A 471 8.40 12.77 -12.98
N GLN A 472 9.72 12.91 -12.84
CA GLN A 472 10.35 14.00 -12.09
C GLN A 472 10.50 15.29 -12.91
N TRP A 473 10.36 15.21 -14.23
CA TRP A 473 10.57 16.34 -15.15
C TRP A 473 9.77 17.61 -14.80
N PRO A 474 8.44 17.56 -14.55
CA PRO A 474 7.68 18.77 -14.23
C PRO A 474 8.14 19.42 -12.92
N LYS A 475 8.49 18.59 -11.92
CA LYS A 475 9.00 19.04 -10.62
C LYS A 475 10.37 19.72 -10.78
N PHE A 476 11.24 19.15 -11.61
CA PHE A 476 12.55 19.75 -11.92
C PHE A 476 12.41 21.13 -12.58
N LEU A 477 11.52 21.28 -13.57
CA LEU A 477 11.27 22.58 -14.20
C LEU A 477 10.73 23.62 -13.21
N SER A 478 9.80 23.22 -12.34
CA SER A 478 9.29 24.11 -11.28
C SER A 478 10.39 24.55 -10.31
N ARG A 479 11.32 23.66 -9.94
CA ARG A 479 12.49 24.02 -9.13
C ARG A 479 13.38 25.06 -9.81
N LEU A 480 13.73 24.85 -11.09
CA LEU A 480 14.52 25.83 -11.86
C LEU A 480 13.83 27.20 -11.93
N GLN A 481 12.50 27.22 -12.11
CA GLN A 481 11.73 28.46 -12.13
C GLN A 481 11.77 29.17 -10.77
N ASN A 482 11.60 28.43 -9.67
CA ASN A 482 11.70 28.97 -8.31
C ASN A 482 13.10 29.55 -8.02
N LEU A 483 14.16 28.85 -8.44
CA LEU A 483 15.53 29.35 -8.33
C LEU A 483 15.73 30.63 -9.16
N ARG A 484 15.21 30.67 -10.39
CA ARG A 484 15.29 31.86 -11.27
C ARG A 484 14.61 33.07 -10.63
N GLU A 485 13.45 32.88 -10.02
CA GLU A 485 12.77 33.93 -9.28
C GLU A 485 13.55 34.37 -8.04
N ALA A 486 14.17 33.43 -7.31
CA ALA A 486 14.96 33.74 -6.13
C ALA A 486 16.21 34.56 -6.48
N ILE A 487 16.92 34.23 -7.57
CA ILE A 487 18.07 35.01 -8.06
C ILE A 487 17.61 36.40 -8.51
N ARG A 488 16.52 36.51 -9.28
CA ARG A 488 15.98 37.81 -9.73
C ARG A 488 15.53 38.71 -8.58
N LYS A 489 15.08 38.13 -7.47
CA LYS A 489 14.69 38.86 -6.25
C LYS A 489 15.90 39.25 -5.39
N GLY A 490 17.12 38.86 -5.77
CA GLY A 490 18.33 39.08 -4.97
C GLY A 490 18.41 38.21 -3.70
N ILE A 491 17.54 37.19 -3.58
CA ILE A 491 17.52 36.25 -2.46
C ILE A 491 18.74 35.33 -2.54
N ILE A 492 19.09 34.90 -3.75
CA ILE A 492 20.32 34.16 -4.03
C ILE A 492 21.27 35.11 -4.75
N ARG A 493 22.48 35.29 -4.23
CA ARG A 493 23.54 36.07 -4.86
C ARG A 493 24.78 35.20 -5.00
N PHE A 494 25.37 35.18 -6.18
CA PHE A 494 26.65 34.53 -6.42
C PHE A 494 27.77 35.55 -6.12
N ALA A 495 28.88 35.05 -5.60
CA ALA A 495 30.05 35.86 -5.26
C ALA A 495 30.83 36.30 -6.51
#